data_AF-A0A521QJC2-F1
#
_entry.id   AF-A0A521QJC2-F1
#
_cell.length_a   1.000
_cell.length_b   1.000
_cell.length_c   1.000
_cell.angle_alpha   90.00
_cell.angle_beta   90.00
_cell.angle_gamma   90.00
#
_symmetry.space_group_name_H-M   'P 1'
#
loop_
_entity.id
_entity.type
_entity.pdbx_description
1 polymer ?
#
loop_
_entity_poly.entity_id
_entity_poly.type
_entity_poly.pdbx_seq_one_letter_code
_entity_poly.pdbx_strand_id
1 'polypeptide(L)'
;MKNGNRPGNPDNAPRCGAKTRNGGRCRSAAMPNGRCRMHGGPSTGPRTEEGKAAIRARHWKHGRYSYEAIARRRAAAQERRQMRITLSLLRELLCE
;
A
#
# COMPACT_ATOMS: atom_id res chain seq x y z
N MET A 1 -15.77 12.25 -25.59
CA MET A 1 -14.83 12.58 -24.50
C MET A 1 -13.43 12.78 -25.10
N LYS A 2 -12.42 13.22 -24.33
CA LYS A 2 -11.02 13.16 -24.80
C LYS A 2 -10.66 11.71 -25.16
N ASN A 3 -9.78 11.52 -26.14
CA ASN A 3 -9.21 10.21 -26.53
C ASN A 3 -10.22 9.18 -27.05
N GLY A 4 -11.34 9.59 -27.67
CA GLY A 4 -12.30 8.66 -28.27
C GLY A 4 -13.19 7.91 -27.28
N ASN A 5 -13.13 8.22 -25.98
CA ASN A 5 -13.95 7.53 -24.98
C ASN A 5 -15.45 7.86 -25.16
N ARG A 6 -16.28 6.81 -25.13
CA ARG A 6 -17.75 6.93 -25.14
C ARG A 6 -18.22 7.46 -23.78
N PRO A 7 -19.13 8.44 -23.73
CA PRO A 7 -19.68 8.91 -22.47
C PRO A 7 -20.45 7.80 -21.76
N GLY A 8 -20.13 7.55 -20.48
CA GLY A 8 -20.90 6.64 -19.63
C GLY A 8 -22.16 7.30 -19.10
N ASN A 9 -23.22 6.51 -18.87
CA ASN A 9 -24.44 6.99 -18.21
C ASN A 9 -24.25 6.95 -16.67
N PRO A 10 -24.22 8.10 -15.98
CA PRO A 10 -24.05 8.15 -14.53
C PRO A 10 -25.22 7.52 -13.75
N ASP A 11 -26.40 7.40 -14.35
CA ASP A 11 -27.61 6.90 -13.69
C ASP A 11 -27.57 5.38 -13.50
N ASN A 12 -26.94 4.66 -14.44
CA ASN A 12 -26.75 3.21 -14.36
C ASN A 12 -25.50 2.82 -13.55
N ALA A 13 -24.67 3.79 -13.17
CA ALA A 13 -23.45 3.52 -12.45
C ALA A 13 -23.75 3.21 -10.97
N PRO A 14 -23.05 2.24 -10.36
CA PRO A 14 -23.19 1.98 -8.93
C PRO A 14 -22.82 3.24 -8.12
N ARG A 15 -23.39 3.37 -6.92
CA ARG A 15 -23.12 4.52 -6.04
C ARG A 15 -21.79 4.33 -5.31
N CYS A 16 -21.03 5.41 -5.13
CA CYS A 16 -19.69 5.36 -4.54
C CYS A 16 -19.63 4.76 -3.13
N GLY A 17 -20.59 5.09 -2.26
CA GLY A 17 -20.69 4.50 -0.91
C GLY A 17 -19.60 4.88 0.10
N ALA A 18 -18.62 5.71 -0.28
CA ALA A 18 -17.59 6.20 0.65
C ALA A 18 -18.22 7.01 1.79
N LYS A 19 -17.64 6.95 3.00
CA LYS A 19 -18.07 7.76 4.14
C LYS A 19 -17.76 9.23 3.85
N THR A 20 -18.78 10.08 3.89
CA THR A 20 -18.62 11.54 3.72
C THR A 20 -18.23 12.19 5.05
N ARG A 21 -17.79 13.46 5.00
CA ARG A 21 -17.46 14.23 6.20
C ARG A 21 -18.64 14.36 7.18
N ASN A 22 -19.86 14.36 6.66
CA ASN A 22 -21.10 14.43 7.46
C ASN A 22 -21.58 13.05 7.94
N GLY A 23 -20.76 12.00 7.82
CA GLY A 23 -21.08 10.65 8.31
C GLY A 23 -21.94 9.79 7.37
N GLY A 24 -22.58 10.39 6.36
CA GLY A 24 -23.40 9.68 5.37
C GLY A 24 -22.59 8.91 4.32
N ARG A 25 -23.30 8.21 3.41
CA ARG A 25 -22.71 7.48 2.27
C ARG A 25 -22.73 8.34 1.00
N CYS A 26 -21.64 8.34 0.25
CA CYS A 26 -21.52 9.09 -0.99
C CYS A 26 -22.47 8.54 -2.08
N ARG A 27 -23.34 9.41 -2.62
CA ARG A 27 -24.33 9.10 -3.67
C ARG A 27 -23.86 9.39 -5.10
N SER A 28 -22.64 9.92 -5.26
CA SER A 28 -22.07 10.16 -6.59
C SER A 28 -21.88 8.83 -7.33
N ALA A 29 -22.01 8.88 -8.66
CA ALA A 29 -21.70 7.75 -9.54
C ALA A 29 -20.26 7.27 -9.30
N ALA A 30 -20.10 5.96 -9.12
CA ALA A 30 -18.80 5.34 -9.04
C ALA A 30 -18.17 5.23 -10.43
N MET A 31 -16.85 5.35 -10.46
CA MET A 31 -16.04 5.01 -11.62
C MET A 31 -15.73 3.51 -11.59
N PRO A 32 -15.03 2.95 -12.60
CA PRO A 32 -14.67 1.52 -12.62
C PRO A 32 -13.87 1.02 -11.41
N ASN A 33 -13.26 1.91 -10.62
CA ASN A 33 -12.59 1.56 -9.35
C ASN A 33 -13.55 1.40 -8.16
N GLY A 34 -14.87 1.50 -8.38
CA GLY A 34 -15.90 1.37 -7.34
C GLY A 34 -16.11 2.60 -6.46
N ARG A 35 -15.41 3.71 -6.73
CA ARG A 35 -15.54 4.98 -5.99
C ARG A 35 -15.75 6.14 -6.97
N CYS A 36 -16.35 7.24 -6.51
CA CYS A 36 -16.51 8.41 -7.37
C CYS A 36 -15.17 9.11 -7.60
N ARG A 37 -15.09 9.96 -8.62
CA ARG A 37 -13.88 10.74 -8.95
C ARG A 37 -13.26 11.48 -7.76
N MET A 38 -14.09 11.96 -6.82
CA MET A 38 -13.65 12.71 -5.64
C MET A 38 -13.09 11.81 -4.53
N HIS A 39 -13.69 10.64 -4.28
CA HIS A 39 -13.23 9.73 -3.22
C HIS A 39 -12.20 8.70 -3.71
N GLY A 40 -12.30 8.26 -4.97
CA GLY A 40 -11.43 7.26 -5.59
C GLY A 40 -10.26 7.83 -6.37
N GLY A 41 -10.19 9.16 -6.51
CA GLY A 41 -9.25 9.84 -7.39
C GLY A 41 -9.50 9.55 -8.88
N PRO A 42 -8.94 10.36 -9.81
CA PRO A 42 -9.13 10.18 -11.25
C PRO A 42 -8.25 9.06 -11.86
N SER A 43 -7.20 8.64 -11.17
CA SER A 43 -6.26 7.61 -11.65
C SER A 43 -6.57 6.26 -10.99
N THR A 44 -6.53 5.18 -11.77
CA THR A 44 -6.58 3.80 -11.25
C THR A 44 -5.20 3.22 -10.95
N GLY A 45 -4.14 4.02 -11.07
CA GLY A 45 -2.76 3.54 -11.00
C GLY A 45 -2.26 2.85 -12.28
N PRO A 46 -0.97 2.47 -12.34
CA PRO A 46 -0.38 1.77 -13.48
C PRO A 46 -0.93 0.35 -13.57
N ARG A 47 -1.31 -0.06 -14.78
CA ARG A 47 -1.82 -1.42 -15.05
C ARG A 47 -0.73 -2.37 -15.53
N THR A 48 0.36 -1.84 -16.08
CA THR A 48 1.47 -2.62 -16.61
C THR A 48 2.52 -2.87 -15.53
N GLU A 49 3.28 -3.96 -15.66
CA GLU A 49 4.35 -4.29 -14.71
C GLU A 49 5.48 -3.26 -14.76
N GLU A 50 5.79 -2.73 -15.94
CA GLU A 50 6.77 -1.67 -16.15
C GLU A 50 6.34 -0.39 -15.43
N GLY A 51 5.05 -0.02 -15.54
CA GLY A 51 4.50 1.15 -14.87
C GLY A 51 4.54 1.00 -13.35
N LYS A 52 4.21 -0.19 -12.83
CA LYS A 52 4.34 -0.51 -11.39
C LYS A 52 5.80 -0.46 -10.93
N ALA A 53 6.74 -0.95 -11.74
CA ALA A 53 8.17 -0.90 -11.43
C ALA A 53 8.70 0.54 -11.42
N ALA A 54 8.31 1.36 -12.39
CA ALA A 54 8.71 2.77 -12.47
C ALA A 54 8.25 3.57 -11.24
N ILE A 55 7.00 3.37 -10.79
CA ILE A 55 6.51 4.01 -9.56
C ILE A 55 7.27 3.51 -8.33
N ARG A 56 7.53 2.20 -8.23
CA ARG A 56 8.33 1.63 -7.12
C ARG A 56 9.72 2.26 -7.04
N ALA A 57 10.40 2.41 -8.18
CA ALA A 57 11.74 3.00 -8.24
C ALA A 57 11.73 4.50 -7.89
N ARG A 58 10.71 5.25 -8.34
CA ARG A 58 10.61 6.71 -8.12
C ARG A 58 10.53 7.13 -6.65
N HIS A 59 10.02 6.28 -5.76
CA HIS A 59 9.86 6.63 -4.34
C HIS A 59 11.14 6.41 -3.51
N TRP A 60 12.25 5.98 -4.12
CA TRP A 60 13.51 5.77 -3.42
C TRP A 60 14.37 7.03 -3.45
N LYS A 61 14.48 7.72 -2.29
CA LYS A 61 15.47 8.79 -2.11
C LYS A 61 16.84 8.23 -1.74
N HIS A 62 16.87 7.31 -0.78
CA HIS A 62 18.10 6.74 -0.20
C HIS A 62 17.95 5.23 0.11
N GLY A 63 16.93 4.55 -0.43
CA GLY A 63 16.74 3.10 -0.32
C GLY A 63 16.42 2.52 1.07
N ARG A 64 16.44 3.31 2.16
CA ARG A 64 16.22 2.82 3.54
C ARG A 64 14.89 2.08 3.73
N TYR A 65 13.85 2.47 2.99
CA TYR A 65 12.53 1.83 3.04
C TYR A 65 12.28 0.88 1.87
N SER A 66 13.32 0.49 1.14
CA SER A 66 13.21 -0.60 0.17
C SER A 66 12.86 -1.90 0.88
N TYR A 67 12.21 -2.80 0.15
CA TYR A 67 11.89 -4.14 0.62
C TYR A 67 13.13 -4.85 1.17
N GLU A 68 14.22 -4.83 0.41
CA GLU A 68 15.50 -5.45 0.78
C GLU A 68 16.11 -4.83 2.05
N ALA A 69 16.12 -3.50 2.16
CA ALA A 69 16.67 -2.83 3.34
C ALA A 69 15.85 -3.13 4.60
N ILE A 70 14.51 -3.21 4.48
CA ILE A 70 13.64 -3.62 5.58
C ILE A 70 13.87 -5.09 5.94
N ALA A 71 13.97 -5.98 4.95
CA ALA A 71 14.22 -7.40 5.15
C ALA A 71 15.55 -7.65 5.88
N ARG A 72 16.64 -7.01 5.42
CA ARG A 72 17.96 -7.09 6.08
C ARG A 72 17.90 -6.62 7.53
N ARG A 73 17.21 -5.51 7.82
CA ARG A 73 17.07 -5.02 9.20
C ARG A 73 16.27 -5.97 10.09
N ARG A 74 15.22 -6.59 9.55
CA ARG A 74 14.43 -7.59 10.27
C ARG A 74 15.24 -8.84 10.59
N ALA A 75 15.98 -9.37 9.60
CA ALA A 75 16.87 -10.51 9.80
C ALA A 75 17.93 -10.22 10.88
N ALA A 76 18.64 -9.09 10.76
CA ALA A 76 19.63 -8.70 11.76
C ALA A 76 19.02 -8.48 13.17
N ALA A 77 17.77 -8.01 13.26
CA ALA A 77 17.08 -7.89 14.54
C ALA A 77 16.72 -9.25 15.15
N GLN A 78 16.32 -10.21 14.31
CA GLN A 78 16.07 -11.59 14.73
C GLN A 78 17.34 -12.26 15.24
N GLU A 79 18.45 -12.13 14.51
CA GLU A 79 19.76 -12.66 14.93
C GLU A 79 20.20 -12.07 16.26
N ARG A 80 20.12 -10.74 16.43
CA ARG A 80 20.44 -10.08 17.71
C ARG A 80 19.55 -10.58 18.84
N ARG A 81 18.27 -10.81 18.58
CA ARG A 81 17.35 -11.37 19.59
C ARG A 81 17.77 -12.79 19.97
N GLN A 82 18.09 -13.62 18.98
CA GLN A 82 18.54 -15.00 19.23
C GLN A 82 19.83 -15.02 20.04
N MET A 83 20.82 -14.22 19.66
CA MET A 83 22.09 -14.12 20.38
C MET A 83 21.88 -13.69 21.84
N ARG A 84 21.00 -12.72 22.10
CA ARG A 84 20.69 -12.29 23.47
C ARG A 84 20.05 -13.41 24.30
N ILE A 85 19.15 -14.19 23.70
CA ILE A 85 18.54 -15.34 24.36
C ILE A 85 19.60 -16.41 24.65
N THR A 86 20.41 -16.78 23.66
CA THR A 86 21.47 -17.78 23.81
C THR A 86 22.45 -17.37 24.91
N LEU A 87 22.89 -16.12 24.95
CA LEU A 87 23.79 -15.62 26.00
C LEU A 87 23.14 -15.65 27.40
N SER A 88 21.83 -15.36 27.50
CA SER A 88 21.09 -15.49 28.76
C SER A 88 21.09 -16.93 29.27
N LEU A 89 20.75 -17.88 28.39
CA LEU A 89 20.69 -19.30 28.72
C LEU A 89 22.08 -19.85 29.09
N LEU A 90 23.12 -19.48 28.36
CA LEU A 90 24.50 -19.88 28.69
C LEU A 90 24.93 -19.33 30.05
N ARG A 91 24.54 -18.10 30.39
CA ARG A 91 24.84 -17.52 31.70
C ARG A 91 24.15 -18.30 32.82
N GLU A 92 22.89 -18.69 32.63
CA GLU A 92 22.15 -19.50 33.61
C GLU A 92 22.84 -20.86 33.81
N LEU A 93 23.21 -21.55 32.72
CA LEU A 93 23.85 -22.87 32.77
C LEU A 93 25.27 -22.88 33.36
N LEU A 94 26.01 -21.77 33.24
CA LEU A 94 27.39 -21.66 33.75
C LEU A 94 27.48 -21.07 35.17
N CYS A 95 26.34 -20.64 35.74
CA CYS A 95 26.25 -20.17 37.12
C CYS A 95 25.67 -21.23 38.08
N GLU A 96 25.33 -22.42 37.57
CA GLU A 96 25.15 -23.67 38.34
C GLU A 96 26.49 -24.42 38.45
#